data_AF-A0A7W0PAM2-F1
#
_entry.id   AF-A0A7W0PAM2-F1
#
_cell.length_a   1.000
_cell.length_b   1.000
_cell.length_c   1.000
_cell.angle_alpha   90.00
_cell.angle_beta   90.00
_cell.angle_gamma   90.00
#
_symmetry.space_group_name_H-M   'P 1'
#
loop_
_entity.id
_entity.type
_entity.pdbx_description
1 polymer ?
#
loop_
_entity_poly.entity_id
_entity_poly.type
_entity_poly.pdbx_seq_one_letter_code
_entity_poly.pdbx_strand_id
1 'polypeptide(L)'
;MSRQRPDDRGRRPRHGILAGLGVVGLVLITVMLVRAFDGEEALRPERVNERVGSMRGVRLGDSAARVRKLLGQPTDNAQGFFPEDSDFTGPPSITAPGRDRRTRVPPEPPETLHYEDAAYLVSPTAGVFSMATLAEGAETRAGVGVGDPLARVREKYTDVRCGEAVAGEPLFGGETPKYPWCRTKVGKVSVFFGEDPIESITLTRLGDSVDRDLEELRQASGPALYYAGKRFADLPLSAVHKSPGSITFGYGSCRIIGDEGGCALPMQIQILPFRRADWRLAVGCHGRPSLQSVPTAWHSGLVLFTERTVVKIYARNGEGARVARALRDLRSGRAVKGLPQPAAKVRGVLAEACPGAVPPRLRDVDLPRLARGPRRLAGGGGHAVIGRVTVPELITDSPIAFIGEASAIGPEEIISEAAEEAPSRMRGHRVRFTISEMLRGEPVDEIEVTNLVEPDVAFRVTVGERYLVFARHLELGRERVRRLVPVGYPQGVFEVRSESLATNERHGQQNLDQIRFLVRRGREAMRVLPPRRR
;
A
#
# COMPACT_ATOMS: atom_id res chain seq x y z
N MET A 1 77.34 -11.32 -3.43
CA MET A 1 78.67 -11.94 -3.63
C MET A 1 79.28 -12.21 -2.26
N SER A 2 79.88 -13.40 -2.07
CA SER A 2 80.48 -13.95 -0.83
C SER A 2 79.49 -14.31 0.29
N ARG A 3 79.55 -15.45 0.98
CA ARG A 3 80.63 -16.45 1.12
C ARG A 3 80.06 -17.80 1.61
N GLN A 4 80.76 -18.86 1.22
CA GLN A 4 80.55 -20.27 1.56
C GLN A 4 80.88 -20.62 3.03
N ARG A 5 80.37 -21.81 3.43
CA ARG A 5 80.55 -22.61 4.67
C ARG A 5 81.99 -22.73 5.19
N PRO A 6 82.17 -23.18 6.45
CA PRO A 6 82.53 -24.60 6.63
C PRO A 6 81.86 -25.31 7.84
N ASP A 7 81.84 -26.64 7.69
CA ASP A 7 81.67 -27.68 8.71
C ASP A 7 82.62 -27.51 9.92
N ASP A 8 82.18 -27.90 11.12
CA ASP A 8 83.10 -28.57 12.05
C ASP A 8 82.40 -29.58 12.97
N ARG A 9 83.09 -30.70 13.19
CA ARG A 9 82.65 -31.91 13.87
C ARG A 9 82.93 -31.83 15.37
N GLY A 10 81.98 -32.35 16.15
CA GLY A 10 82.28 -33.35 17.18
C GLY A 10 82.72 -32.86 18.56
N ARG A 11 81.87 -33.08 19.57
CA ARG A 11 82.24 -33.64 20.87
C ARG A 11 81.00 -34.13 21.64
N ARG A 12 80.98 -35.42 21.97
CA ARG A 12 80.06 -36.01 22.95
C ARG A 12 80.51 -35.62 24.37
N PRO A 13 79.56 -35.45 25.28
CA PRO A 13 79.69 -36.06 26.60
C PRO A 13 78.51 -36.98 26.90
N ARG A 14 78.84 -38.19 27.36
CA ARG A 14 77.94 -39.08 28.09
C ARG A 14 77.79 -38.53 29.49
N HIS A 15 76.57 -38.24 29.98
CA HIS A 15 76.22 -38.29 31.40
C HIS A 15 74.70 -38.44 31.57
N GLY A 16 74.31 -39.34 32.48
CA GLY A 16 73.17 -39.12 33.37
C GLY A 16 71.79 -39.55 32.87
N ILE A 17 71.55 -40.86 32.82
CA ILE A 17 70.20 -41.42 33.00
C ILE A 17 69.78 -41.14 34.45
N LEU A 18 68.96 -40.11 34.69
CA LEU A 18 68.15 -39.90 35.92
C LEU A 18 67.33 -38.60 35.80
N ALA A 19 66.41 -38.54 34.84
CA ALA A 19 65.41 -37.45 34.75
C ALA A 19 64.11 -37.87 34.03
N GLY A 20 63.76 -39.17 34.06
CA GLY A 20 62.61 -39.71 33.32
C GLY A 20 61.24 -39.55 33.98
N LEU A 21 61.18 -39.12 35.25
CA LEU A 21 59.90 -39.01 35.99
C LEU A 21 59.43 -37.56 36.19
N GLY A 22 60.29 -36.55 36.01
CA GLY A 22 59.93 -35.14 36.15
C GLY A 22 59.25 -34.55 34.90
N VAL A 23 59.63 -34.99 33.70
CA VAL A 23 59.10 -34.43 32.44
C VAL A 23 57.68 -34.93 32.14
N VAL A 24 57.36 -36.18 32.48
CA VAL A 24 56.00 -36.72 32.32
C VAL A 24 55.03 -36.05 33.30
N GLY A 25 55.46 -35.80 34.54
CA GLY A 25 54.68 -35.05 35.52
C GLY A 25 54.42 -33.60 35.11
N LEU A 26 55.43 -32.90 34.58
CA LEU A 26 55.28 -31.53 34.11
C LEU A 26 54.38 -31.44 32.87
N VAL A 27 54.50 -32.36 31.91
CA VAL A 27 53.62 -32.38 30.72
C VAL A 27 52.18 -32.72 31.11
N LEU A 28 51.96 -33.63 32.06
CA LEU A 28 50.60 -33.92 32.56
C LEU A 28 49.99 -32.74 33.33
N ILE A 29 50.80 -32.02 34.12
CA ILE A 29 50.35 -30.81 34.83
C ILE A 29 50.06 -29.68 33.83
N THR A 30 50.89 -29.48 32.80
CA THR A 30 50.63 -28.48 31.76
C THR A 30 49.43 -28.84 30.90
N VAL A 31 49.23 -30.12 30.55
CA VAL A 31 48.03 -30.57 29.80
C VAL A 31 46.78 -30.50 30.67
N MET A 32 46.86 -30.78 31.97
CA MET A 32 45.74 -30.58 32.90
C MET A 32 45.44 -29.10 33.15
N LEU A 33 46.45 -28.23 33.22
CA LEU A 33 46.27 -26.78 33.35
C LEU A 33 45.70 -26.17 32.06
N VAL A 34 46.19 -26.55 30.88
CA VAL A 34 45.62 -26.11 29.60
C VAL A 34 44.17 -26.58 29.47
N ARG A 35 43.83 -27.81 29.86
CA ARG A 35 42.42 -28.27 29.89
C ARG A 35 41.56 -27.64 30.99
N ALA A 36 42.15 -27.14 32.07
CA ALA A 36 41.43 -26.44 33.12
C ALA A 36 41.20 -24.95 32.79
N PHE A 37 41.99 -24.38 31.89
CA PHE A 37 41.83 -23.02 31.37
C PHE A 37 41.11 -22.95 30.01
N ASP A 38 41.05 -24.04 29.24
CA ASP A 38 40.13 -24.23 28.10
C ASP A 38 38.72 -24.68 28.57
N GLY A 39 38.34 -24.26 29.77
CA GLY A 39 36.93 -24.06 30.07
C GLY A 39 36.48 -22.84 29.28
N GLU A 40 36.40 -22.96 27.95
CA GLU A 40 35.44 -22.17 27.18
C GLU A 40 34.13 -22.33 27.94
N GLU A 41 33.75 -21.30 28.71
CA GLU A 41 32.38 -21.13 29.14
C GLU A 41 31.60 -21.11 27.85
N ALA A 42 31.19 -22.29 27.38
CA ALA A 42 30.42 -22.48 26.17
C ALA A 42 29.27 -21.49 26.33
N LEU A 43 29.35 -20.40 25.56
CA LEU A 43 28.55 -19.20 25.75
C LEU A 43 27.13 -19.70 25.87
N ARG A 44 26.55 -19.56 27.07
CA ARG A 44 25.23 -20.17 27.32
C ARG A 44 24.30 -19.55 26.28
N PRO A 45 23.70 -20.38 25.40
CA PRO A 45 22.98 -19.88 24.25
C PRO A 45 21.94 -18.87 24.74
N GLU A 46 21.94 -17.70 24.10
CA GLU A 46 21.07 -16.61 24.49
C GLU A 46 19.61 -17.07 24.36
N ARG A 47 18.88 -17.10 25.48
CA ARG A 47 17.48 -17.53 25.44
C ARG A 47 16.56 -16.37 25.08
N VAL A 48 15.98 -16.46 23.89
CA VAL A 48 14.87 -15.62 23.45
C VAL A 48 13.58 -16.18 24.03
N ASN A 49 12.86 -15.40 24.85
CA ASN A 49 11.59 -15.81 25.43
C ASN A 49 10.43 -15.13 24.72
N GLU A 50 9.99 -15.75 23.63
CA GLU A 50 8.94 -15.27 22.75
C GLU A 50 7.55 -15.26 23.40
N ARG A 51 7.34 -16.01 24.48
CA ARG A 51 6.04 -16.02 25.19
C ARG A 51 5.78 -14.72 25.96
N VAL A 52 6.82 -14.18 26.61
CA VAL A 52 6.73 -12.94 27.40
C VAL A 52 7.37 -11.74 26.70
N GLY A 53 8.06 -11.97 25.58
CA GLY A 53 8.75 -10.92 24.82
C GLY A 53 9.97 -10.42 25.56
N SER A 54 10.93 -11.30 25.87
CA SER A 54 12.15 -10.90 26.57
C SER A 54 13.42 -11.53 26.01
N MET A 55 14.52 -10.79 26.08
CA MET A 55 15.83 -11.11 25.53
C MET A 55 16.89 -10.40 26.37
N ARG A 56 17.99 -11.07 26.76
CA ARG A 56 19.03 -10.54 27.67
C ARG A 56 18.50 -9.84 28.93
N GLY A 57 17.38 -10.35 29.48
CA GLY A 57 16.71 -9.75 30.64
C GLY A 57 15.88 -8.49 30.35
N VAL A 58 15.96 -7.92 29.16
CA VAL A 58 15.10 -6.82 28.68
C VAL A 58 13.74 -7.38 28.24
N ARG A 59 12.65 -6.69 28.56
CA ARG A 59 11.28 -7.07 28.21
C ARG A 59 10.62 -6.04 27.30
N LEU A 60 9.68 -6.50 26.46
CA LEU A 60 8.77 -5.61 25.73
C LEU A 60 8.00 -4.75 26.75
N GLY A 61 8.16 -3.43 26.66
CA GLY A 61 7.63 -2.46 27.61
C GLY A 61 8.67 -1.76 28.48
N ASP A 62 9.91 -2.26 28.56
CA ASP A 62 10.97 -1.63 29.35
C ASP A 62 11.37 -0.27 28.78
N SER A 63 11.73 0.68 29.64
CA SER A 63 12.20 2.00 29.20
C SER A 63 13.64 1.94 28.69
N ALA A 64 14.05 2.92 27.89
CA ALA A 64 15.42 3.01 27.38
C ALA A 64 16.46 3.08 28.51
N ALA A 65 16.14 3.78 29.61
CA ALA A 65 16.98 3.82 30.82
C ALA A 65 17.14 2.42 31.46
N ARG A 66 16.10 1.58 31.43
CA ARG A 66 16.16 0.20 31.92
C ARG A 66 17.05 -0.67 31.02
N VAL A 67 16.92 -0.54 29.70
CA VAL A 67 17.80 -1.23 28.74
C VAL A 67 19.26 -0.88 29.00
N ARG A 68 19.58 0.42 29.08
CA ARG A 68 20.94 0.88 29.37
C ARG A 68 21.48 0.42 30.73
N LYS A 69 20.62 0.38 31.75
CA LYS A 69 21.01 -0.14 33.08
C LYS A 69 21.38 -1.63 33.04
N LEU A 70 20.72 -2.41 32.19
CA LEU A 70 20.96 -3.85 32.08
C LEU A 70 22.14 -4.19 31.17
N LEU A 71 22.28 -3.48 30.06
CA LEU A 71 23.20 -3.85 28.98
C LEU A 71 24.38 -2.88 28.80
N GLY A 72 24.40 -1.76 29.52
CA GLY A 72 25.37 -0.69 29.31
C GLY A 72 24.94 0.30 28.22
N GLN A 73 25.91 1.11 27.78
CA GLN A 73 25.65 2.08 26.71
C GLN A 73 25.53 1.39 25.34
N PRO A 74 24.69 1.91 24.44
CA PRO A 74 24.65 1.44 23.05
C PRO A 74 26.03 1.52 22.39
N THR A 75 26.31 0.61 21.47
CA THR A 75 27.59 0.53 20.74
C THR A 75 27.74 1.62 19.70
N ASP A 76 26.63 2.04 19.08
CA ASP A 76 26.61 3.05 18.02
C ASP A 76 25.27 3.82 18.01
N ASN A 77 25.18 4.79 17.09
CA ASN A 77 23.98 5.58 16.82
C ASN A 77 23.60 5.54 15.33
N ALA A 78 23.92 4.44 14.64
CA ALA A 78 23.65 4.29 13.22
C ALA A 78 22.15 4.40 12.93
N GLN A 79 21.82 4.89 11.73
CA GLN A 79 20.43 4.90 11.29
C GLN A 79 20.01 3.49 10.92
N GLY A 80 18.89 3.02 11.46
CA GLY A 80 18.38 1.68 11.18
C GLY A 80 17.80 1.01 12.41
N PHE A 81 17.51 -0.28 12.27
CA PHE A 81 17.12 -1.12 13.40
C PHE A 81 18.23 -2.06 13.86
N PHE A 82 19.19 -2.43 13.00
CA PHE A 82 20.30 -3.30 13.40
C PHE A 82 21.61 -2.51 13.45
N PRO A 83 22.64 -3.03 14.15
CA PRO A 83 23.96 -2.39 14.23
C PRO A 83 24.59 -2.15 12.84
N GLU A 84 25.48 -1.16 12.75
CA GLU A 84 26.03 -0.63 11.50
C GLU A 84 26.70 -1.69 10.59
N ASP A 85 27.27 -2.75 11.18
CA ASP A 85 28.02 -3.79 10.46
C ASP A 85 27.18 -5.04 10.12
N SER A 86 25.86 -4.98 10.24
CA SER A 86 24.98 -6.13 9.99
C SER A 86 24.21 -6.00 8.67
N ASP A 87 24.30 -7.04 7.85
CA ASP A 87 23.46 -7.18 6.65
C ASP A 87 22.00 -7.39 7.11
N PHE A 88 21.12 -6.49 6.70
CA PHE A 88 19.80 -6.34 7.29
C PHE A 88 18.85 -7.49 6.90
N THR A 89 18.38 -8.26 7.89
CA THR A 89 17.43 -9.38 7.68
C THR A 89 16.20 -9.33 8.60
N GLY A 90 15.85 -8.14 9.12
CA GLY A 90 14.73 -7.99 10.04
C GLY A 90 13.34 -8.06 9.40
N PRO A 91 12.27 -7.81 10.16
CA PRO A 91 10.93 -7.72 9.56
C PRO A 91 10.84 -6.55 8.55
N PRO A 92 10.13 -6.72 7.41
CA PRO A 92 10.05 -5.70 6.35
C PRO A 92 9.40 -4.38 6.80
N SER A 93 8.69 -4.38 7.93
CA SER A 93 8.28 -3.14 8.59
C SER A 93 8.01 -3.38 10.07
N ILE A 94 8.41 -2.43 10.90
CA ILE A 94 8.06 -2.36 12.33
C ILE A 94 7.30 -1.07 12.55
N THR A 95 6.01 -1.18 12.82
CA THR A 95 5.20 0.01 13.12
C THR A 95 5.46 0.47 14.56
N ALA A 96 5.99 1.69 14.71
CA ALA A 96 6.12 2.32 16.01
C ALA A 96 4.74 2.47 16.69
N PRO A 97 4.64 2.21 18.01
CA PRO A 97 3.42 2.44 18.78
C PRO A 97 2.91 3.87 18.58
N GLY A 98 1.58 3.99 18.43
CA GLY A 98 0.93 5.28 18.20
C GLY A 98 1.18 6.27 19.35
N ARG A 99 1.28 7.55 19.00
CA ARG A 99 1.48 8.67 19.92
C ARG A 99 0.31 8.79 20.91
N ASP A 100 0.59 9.02 22.20
CA ASP A 100 -0.41 9.58 23.11
C ASP A 100 -0.73 11.01 22.65
N ARG A 101 -2.01 11.26 22.37
CA ARG A 101 -2.50 12.52 21.81
C ARG A 101 -2.83 13.55 22.87
N ARG A 102 -2.82 13.17 24.15
CA ARG A 102 -3.14 14.10 25.24
C ARG A 102 -2.02 15.12 25.43
N THR A 103 -0.80 14.82 25.00
CA THR A 103 0.34 15.72 25.07
C THR A 103 0.43 16.60 23.83
N ARG A 104 0.41 17.93 24.03
CA ARG A 104 0.64 18.92 22.95
C ARG A 104 2.09 19.00 22.48
N VAL A 105 3.02 18.44 23.25
CA VAL A 105 4.44 18.36 22.90
C VAL A 105 4.62 17.28 21.83
N PRO A 106 5.29 17.57 20.69
CA PRO A 106 5.64 16.54 19.72
C PRO A 106 6.42 15.43 20.44
N PRO A 107 5.96 14.17 20.43
CA PRO A 107 6.70 13.11 21.08
C PRO A 107 8.01 12.91 20.34
N GLU A 108 9.07 12.70 21.11
CA GLU A 108 10.35 12.29 20.58
C GLU A 108 10.16 11.04 19.69
N PRO A 109 10.88 10.95 18.56
CA PRO A 109 10.86 9.75 17.73
C PRO A 109 11.29 8.54 18.58
N PRO A 110 10.87 7.32 18.21
CA PRO A 110 11.43 6.12 18.80
C PRO A 110 12.96 6.15 18.79
N GLU A 111 13.56 5.77 19.92
CA GLU A 111 15.00 5.63 20.05
C GLU A 111 15.39 4.20 19.65
N THR A 112 16.43 4.07 18.84
CA THR A 112 17.06 2.77 18.58
C THR A 112 18.30 2.64 19.47
N LEU A 113 18.40 1.52 20.19
CA LEU A 113 19.57 1.17 21.01
C LEU A 113 20.25 -0.05 20.39
N HIS A 114 21.40 0.17 19.75
CA HIS A 114 22.23 -0.90 19.19
C HIS A 114 23.23 -1.40 20.21
N TYR A 115 23.44 -2.71 20.20
CA TYR A 115 24.46 -3.45 20.92
C TYR A 115 25.09 -4.43 19.92
N GLU A 116 26.27 -4.96 20.23
CA GLU A 116 27.10 -5.77 19.32
C GLU A 116 26.32 -6.72 18.40
N ASP A 117 25.40 -7.50 18.95
CA ASP A 117 24.58 -8.50 18.26
C ASP A 117 23.09 -8.38 18.62
N ALA A 118 22.65 -7.23 19.11
CA ALA A 118 21.27 -7.02 19.51
C ALA A 118 20.82 -5.57 19.33
N ALA A 119 19.53 -5.38 19.04
CA ALA A 119 18.95 -4.05 18.92
C ALA A 119 17.58 -3.94 19.57
N TYR A 120 17.25 -2.74 20.05
CA TYR A 120 16.00 -2.44 20.72
C TYR A 120 15.40 -1.15 20.18
N LEU A 121 14.14 -1.20 19.73
CA LEU A 121 13.35 0.00 19.42
C LEU A 121 12.50 0.38 20.62
N VAL A 122 12.72 1.60 21.11
CA VAL A 122 12.13 2.10 22.34
C VAL A 122 11.25 3.31 22.04
N SER A 123 9.95 3.19 22.33
CA SER A 123 9.02 4.31 22.25
C SER A 123 8.94 5.02 23.60
N PRO A 124 8.94 6.36 23.65
CA PRO A 124 8.71 7.09 24.90
C PRO A 124 7.41 6.70 25.63
N THR A 125 6.39 6.28 24.89
CA THR A 125 5.05 5.98 25.43
C THR A 125 4.84 4.50 25.77
N ALA A 126 5.57 3.60 25.10
CA ALA A 126 5.33 2.18 25.20
C ALA A 126 6.53 1.37 25.71
N GLY A 127 7.68 2.01 25.92
CA GLY A 127 8.95 1.32 26.15
C GLY A 127 9.39 0.52 24.92
N VAL A 128 10.17 -0.53 25.14
CA VAL A 128 10.65 -1.43 24.09
C VAL A 128 9.46 -2.07 23.39
N PHE A 129 9.30 -1.82 22.10
CA PHE A 129 8.20 -2.38 21.30
C PHE A 129 8.67 -3.37 20.24
N SER A 130 9.97 -3.35 19.92
CA SER A 130 10.64 -4.36 19.13
C SER A 130 12.05 -4.58 19.66
N MET A 131 12.52 -5.82 19.60
CA MET A 131 13.91 -6.18 19.89
C MET A 131 14.36 -7.30 18.95
N ALA A 132 15.62 -7.30 18.56
CA ALA A 132 16.19 -8.32 17.68
C ALA A 132 17.56 -8.77 18.19
N THR A 133 17.90 -10.03 17.96
CA THR A 133 19.23 -10.58 18.19
C THR A 133 19.75 -11.26 16.93
N LEU A 134 21.04 -11.08 16.70
CA LEU A 134 21.89 -11.73 15.70
C LEU A 134 22.88 -12.71 16.36
N ALA A 135 22.82 -12.85 17.69
CA ALA A 135 23.80 -13.61 18.45
C ALA A 135 23.80 -15.08 18.02
N GLU A 136 24.99 -15.60 17.70
CA GLU A 136 25.14 -17.02 17.35
C GLU A 136 24.67 -17.90 18.52
N GLY A 137 23.85 -18.90 18.20
CA GLY A 137 23.25 -19.78 19.21
C GLY A 137 22.09 -19.16 20.00
N ALA A 138 21.65 -17.93 19.71
CA ALA A 138 20.40 -17.42 20.27
C ALA A 138 19.24 -18.34 19.90
N GLU A 139 18.43 -18.76 20.87
CA GLU A 139 17.41 -19.80 20.69
C GLU A 139 16.10 -19.39 21.37
N THR A 140 14.99 -19.56 20.64
CA THR A 140 13.62 -19.43 21.20
C THR A 140 13.30 -20.58 22.15
N ARG A 141 12.26 -20.44 22.98
CA ARG A 141 11.85 -21.54 23.87
C ARG A 141 11.33 -22.77 23.14
N ALA A 142 10.85 -22.62 21.91
CA ALA A 142 10.44 -23.72 21.04
C ALA A 142 11.63 -24.46 20.41
N GLY A 143 12.85 -23.98 20.63
CA GLY A 143 14.09 -24.58 20.17
C GLY A 143 14.43 -24.28 18.72
N VAL A 144 14.08 -23.08 18.25
CA VAL A 144 14.49 -22.52 16.96
C VAL A 144 15.45 -21.37 17.23
N GLY A 145 16.66 -21.43 16.67
CA GLY A 145 17.72 -20.46 16.90
C GLY A 145 18.33 -19.85 15.65
N VAL A 146 19.23 -18.88 15.87
CA VAL A 146 20.13 -18.36 14.83
C VAL A 146 21.06 -19.49 14.38
N GLY A 147 21.16 -19.68 13.06
CA GLY A 147 21.86 -20.79 12.39
C GLY A 147 20.96 -21.96 11.98
N ASP A 148 19.74 -22.08 12.52
CA ASP A 148 18.79 -23.13 12.10
C ASP A 148 18.20 -22.82 10.71
N PRO A 149 17.82 -23.84 9.91
CA PRO A 149 17.09 -23.61 8.67
C PRO A 149 15.65 -23.13 8.93
N LEU A 150 15.09 -22.28 8.07
CA LEU A 150 13.72 -21.75 8.21
C LEU A 150 12.64 -22.84 8.21
N ALA A 151 12.93 -24.01 7.62
CA ALA A 151 12.04 -25.18 7.66
C ALA A 151 11.69 -25.57 9.11
N ARG A 152 12.65 -25.43 10.04
CA ARG A 152 12.46 -25.72 11.46
C ARG A 152 11.41 -24.83 12.13
N VAL A 153 11.24 -23.58 11.66
CA VAL A 153 10.17 -22.69 12.14
C VAL A 153 8.80 -23.32 11.90
N ARG A 154 8.58 -23.89 10.71
CA ARG A 154 7.32 -24.53 10.33
C ARG A 154 7.05 -25.82 11.11
N GLU A 155 8.11 -26.52 11.52
CA GLU A 155 8.00 -27.72 12.35
C GLU A 155 7.62 -27.39 13.79
N LYS A 156 8.17 -26.30 14.35
CA LYS A 156 8.02 -25.95 15.77
C LYS A 156 6.81 -25.07 16.07
N TYR A 157 6.27 -24.34 15.09
CA TYR A 157 5.16 -23.42 15.28
C TYR A 157 3.98 -23.72 14.34
N THR A 158 2.75 -23.53 14.82
CA THR A 158 1.52 -23.93 14.10
C THR A 158 0.92 -22.85 13.19
N ASP A 159 1.15 -21.56 13.45
CA ASP A 159 0.62 -20.43 12.64
C ASP A 159 1.79 -19.64 12.03
N VAL A 160 2.49 -20.30 11.12
CA VAL A 160 3.69 -19.75 10.45
C VAL A 160 3.32 -19.21 9.09
N ARG A 161 3.80 -18.00 8.80
CA ARG A 161 3.76 -17.41 7.46
C ARG A 161 5.17 -17.14 7.01
N CYS A 162 5.51 -17.59 5.82
CA CYS A 162 6.82 -17.31 5.22
C CYS A 162 6.67 -16.54 3.90
N GLY A 163 7.77 -15.98 3.43
CA GLY A 163 7.84 -15.26 2.16
C GLY A 163 9.24 -14.73 1.91
N GLU A 164 9.32 -13.78 0.98
CA GLU A 164 10.52 -13.01 0.72
C GLU A 164 10.28 -11.55 1.12
N ALA A 165 11.32 -10.86 1.55
CA ALA A 165 11.34 -9.44 1.85
C ALA A 165 12.55 -8.79 1.18
N VAL A 166 12.48 -7.48 0.99
CA VAL A 166 13.54 -6.70 0.35
C VAL A 166 14.61 -6.35 1.39
N ALA A 167 15.88 -6.64 1.12
CA ALA A 167 17.04 -6.30 1.94
C ALA A 167 17.68 -5.01 1.41
N GLY A 168 17.29 -3.87 1.99
CA GLY A 168 17.91 -2.57 1.68
C GLY A 168 17.61 -2.02 0.29
N GLU A 169 18.29 -0.93 -0.07
CA GLU A 169 18.23 -0.29 -1.39
C GLU A 169 19.26 -0.92 -2.35
N PRO A 170 18.98 -1.02 -3.66
CA PRO A 170 19.94 -1.55 -4.61
C PRO A 170 21.15 -0.62 -4.76
N LEU A 171 22.33 -1.07 -4.33
CA LEU A 171 23.54 -0.23 -4.30
C LEU A 171 24.05 0.22 -5.69
N PHE A 172 23.60 -0.41 -6.79
CA PHE A 172 24.10 -0.12 -8.15
C PHE A 172 23.07 -0.27 -9.27
N GLY A 173 21.80 0.09 -9.03
CA GLY A 173 20.75 0.03 -10.08
C GLY A 173 20.47 -1.38 -10.62
N GLY A 174 20.82 -2.41 -9.86
CA GLY A 174 20.47 -3.81 -10.11
C GLY A 174 19.16 -4.21 -9.42
N GLU A 175 18.78 -5.49 -9.54
CA GLU A 175 17.64 -6.04 -8.79
C GLU A 175 17.87 -5.91 -7.29
N THR A 176 16.87 -5.42 -6.56
CA THR A 176 16.98 -5.23 -5.12
C THR A 176 17.12 -6.56 -4.39
N PRO A 177 18.13 -6.72 -3.51
CA PRO A 177 18.33 -7.96 -2.81
C PRO A 177 17.08 -8.37 -2.05
N LYS A 178 16.79 -9.67 -2.01
CA LYS A 178 15.67 -10.23 -1.25
C LYS A 178 16.18 -11.34 -0.36
N TYR A 179 15.53 -11.50 0.79
CA TYR A 179 15.81 -12.57 1.74
C TYR A 179 14.53 -13.35 2.08
N PRO A 180 14.63 -14.66 2.29
CA PRO A 180 13.54 -15.45 2.81
C PRO A 180 13.30 -15.12 4.29
N TRP A 181 12.06 -15.28 4.73
CA TRP A 181 11.70 -15.10 6.14
C TRP A 181 10.53 -15.97 6.54
N CYS A 182 10.40 -16.22 7.84
CA CYS A 182 9.21 -16.77 8.46
C CYS A 182 8.77 -15.93 9.68
N ARG A 183 7.47 -15.86 9.90
CA ARG A 183 6.84 -15.14 11.02
C ARG A 183 5.80 -16.03 11.68
N THR A 184 5.74 -15.97 13.00
CA THR A 184 4.69 -16.60 13.81
C THR A 184 4.20 -15.66 14.90
N LYS A 185 3.15 -16.05 15.62
CA LYS A 185 2.64 -15.33 16.79
C LYS A 185 2.60 -16.25 18.00
N VAL A 186 3.24 -15.83 19.08
CA VAL A 186 3.20 -16.52 20.37
C VAL A 186 2.53 -15.60 21.39
N GLY A 187 1.26 -15.90 21.71
CA GLY A 187 0.44 -15.04 22.55
C GLY A 187 0.26 -13.64 21.94
N LYS A 188 0.91 -12.64 22.53
CA LYS A 188 0.86 -11.23 22.09
C LYS A 188 2.11 -10.77 21.35
N VAL A 189 3.11 -11.64 21.25
CA VAL A 189 4.40 -11.35 20.62
C VAL A 189 4.39 -11.95 19.21
N SER A 190 4.76 -11.15 18.23
CA SER A 190 5.11 -11.64 16.91
C SER A 190 6.59 -11.94 16.90
N VAL A 191 6.93 -13.12 16.40
CA VAL A 191 8.32 -13.56 16.24
C VAL A 191 8.59 -13.61 14.75
N PHE A 192 9.70 -13.00 14.34
CA PHE A 192 10.17 -12.98 12.97
C PHE A 192 11.56 -13.62 12.91
N PHE A 193 11.76 -14.48 11.93
CA PHE A 193 13.00 -15.20 11.63
C PHE A 193 13.41 -14.79 10.21
N GLY A 194 14.56 -14.14 10.07
CA GLY A 194 15.11 -13.68 8.80
C GLY A 194 16.25 -14.56 8.30
N GLU A 195 16.35 -14.70 6.98
CA GLU A 195 17.30 -15.55 6.24
C GLU A 195 17.13 -17.06 6.41
N ASP A 196 17.78 -17.82 5.53
CA ASP A 196 17.88 -19.29 5.58
C ASP A 196 19.33 -19.74 5.24
N PRO A 197 20.16 -20.09 6.24
CA PRO A 197 19.84 -20.29 7.65
C PRO A 197 19.44 -18.99 8.37
N ILE A 198 18.74 -19.11 9.49
CA ILE A 198 18.24 -17.97 10.26
C ILE A 198 19.41 -17.12 10.75
N GLU A 199 19.49 -15.87 10.34
CA GLU A 199 20.52 -14.92 10.81
C GLU A 199 19.99 -13.98 11.89
N SER A 200 18.67 -13.82 11.99
CA SER A 200 18.07 -12.92 12.98
C SER A 200 16.78 -13.47 13.58
N ILE A 201 16.58 -13.18 14.88
CA ILE A 201 15.32 -13.40 15.59
C ILE A 201 14.82 -12.06 16.11
N THR A 202 13.67 -11.62 15.63
CA THR A 202 13.03 -10.37 16.08
C THR A 202 11.74 -10.65 16.84
N LEU A 203 11.61 -10.06 18.03
CA LEU A 203 10.39 -10.02 18.82
C LEU A 203 9.73 -8.65 18.70
N THR A 204 8.49 -8.60 18.23
CA THR A 204 7.72 -7.36 18.15
C THR A 204 6.37 -7.52 18.85
N ARG A 205 5.94 -6.50 19.59
CA ARG A 205 4.59 -6.46 20.17
C ARG A 205 3.54 -6.08 19.12
N LEU A 206 3.27 -6.98 18.16
CA LEU A 206 2.24 -6.79 17.14
C LEU A 206 0.87 -7.25 17.67
N GLY A 207 0.00 -6.27 17.96
CA GLY A 207 -1.43 -6.55 18.10
C GLY A 207 -2.03 -6.43 19.49
N ASP A 208 -1.34 -5.83 20.46
CA ASP A 208 -2.08 -5.07 21.47
C ASP A 208 -2.48 -3.70 20.93
N SER A 209 -1.84 -3.16 19.89
CA SER A 209 -2.19 -1.83 19.37
C SER A 209 -3.62 -1.80 18.85
N VAL A 210 -4.02 -2.69 17.95
CA VAL A 210 -5.40 -2.64 17.39
C VAL A 210 -6.46 -2.77 18.48
N ASP A 211 -6.40 -3.76 19.36
CA ASP A 211 -7.43 -3.91 20.39
C ASP A 211 -7.39 -2.79 21.44
N ARG A 212 -6.19 -2.32 21.82
CA ARG A 212 -6.02 -1.15 22.71
C ARG A 212 -6.47 0.14 22.05
N ASP A 213 -6.18 0.34 20.78
CA ASP A 213 -6.56 1.50 19.98
C ASP A 213 -8.07 1.51 19.78
N LEU A 214 -8.68 0.35 19.52
CA LEU A 214 -10.13 0.21 19.48
C LEU A 214 -10.74 0.58 20.83
N GLU A 215 -10.17 0.09 21.94
CA GLU A 215 -10.67 0.39 23.28
C GLU A 215 -10.48 1.87 23.66
N GLU A 216 -9.32 2.46 23.38
CA GLU A 216 -9.05 3.89 23.53
C GLU A 216 -10.06 4.72 22.73
N LEU A 217 -10.33 4.35 21.47
CA LEU A 217 -11.30 5.03 20.62
C LEU A 217 -12.75 4.81 21.06
N ARG A 218 -13.08 3.69 21.71
CA ARG A 218 -14.41 3.50 22.34
C ARG A 218 -14.62 4.46 23.49
N GLN A 219 -13.59 4.67 24.29
CA GLN A 219 -13.61 5.56 25.46
C GLN A 219 -13.45 7.03 25.10
N ALA A 220 -12.90 7.34 23.92
CA ALA A 220 -12.69 8.70 23.47
C ALA A 220 -14.02 9.47 23.25
N SER A 221 -14.11 10.65 23.86
CA SER A 221 -15.12 11.66 23.54
C SER A 221 -14.89 12.18 22.12
N GLY A 222 -15.92 12.17 21.29
CA GLY A 222 -15.78 12.53 19.88
C GLY A 222 -16.96 12.11 19.01
N PRO A 223 -16.89 12.39 17.69
CA PRO A 223 -17.91 11.95 16.75
C PRO A 223 -17.98 10.42 16.70
N ALA A 224 -19.12 9.89 16.26
CA ALA A 224 -19.28 8.46 16.06
C ALA A 224 -18.24 7.92 15.07
N LEU A 225 -17.61 6.80 15.44
CA LEU A 225 -16.61 6.12 14.64
C LEU A 225 -17.21 4.81 14.10
N TYR A 226 -16.93 4.51 12.84
CA TYR A 226 -17.50 3.40 12.11
C TYR A 226 -16.40 2.52 11.50
N TYR A 227 -16.53 1.21 11.66
CA TYR A 227 -15.58 0.22 11.14
C TYR A 227 -16.33 -1.04 10.71
N ALA A 228 -15.72 -1.94 9.94
CA ALA A 228 -16.35 -3.16 9.44
C ALA A 228 -16.33 -4.35 10.43
N GLY A 229 -15.80 -4.17 11.66
CA GLY A 229 -15.56 -5.23 12.62
C GLY A 229 -14.08 -5.61 12.75
N LYS A 230 -13.76 -6.64 13.54
CA LYS A 230 -12.37 -7.15 13.62
C LYS A 230 -11.95 -7.93 12.37
N ARG A 231 -12.90 -8.30 11.50
CA ARG A 231 -12.69 -9.00 10.22
C ARG A 231 -13.76 -8.57 9.21
N PHE A 232 -13.41 -8.54 7.93
CA PHE A 232 -14.36 -8.37 6.81
C PHE A 232 -13.87 -9.14 5.58
N ALA A 233 -14.70 -10.01 5.00
CA ALA A 233 -14.35 -10.82 3.82
C ALA A 233 -12.94 -11.45 3.94
N ASP A 234 -12.70 -12.13 5.07
CA ASP A 234 -11.43 -12.76 5.47
C ASP A 234 -10.23 -11.84 5.72
N LEU A 235 -10.38 -10.54 5.51
CA LEU A 235 -9.37 -9.54 5.88
C LEU A 235 -9.49 -9.22 7.37
N PRO A 236 -8.48 -9.54 8.21
CA PRO A 236 -8.45 -9.09 9.59
C PRO A 236 -8.21 -7.58 9.66
N LEU A 237 -8.81 -6.91 10.64
CA LEU A 237 -8.42 -5.56 11.02
C LEU A 237 -6.97 -5.61 11.52
N SER A 238 -6.06 -5.07 10.73
CA SER A 238 -4.61 -5.19 10.92
C SER A 238 -3.99 -3.91 11.46
N ALA A 239 -4.65 -2.77 11.26
CA ALA A 239 -4.17 -1.47 11.70
C ALA A 239 -5.31 -0.54 12.11
N VAL A 240 -5.05 0.27 13.13
CA VAL A 240 -5.84 1.46 13.46
C VAL A 240 -4.86 2.63 13.46
N HIS A 241 -4.94 3.47 12.44
CA HIS A 241 -4.10 4.65 12.34
C HIS A 241 -4.88 5.88 12.81
N LYS A 242 -4.30 6.62 13.73
CA LYS A 242 -4.87 7.84 14.29
C LYS A 242 -4.02 9.01 13.76
N SER A 243 -4.54 9.88 12.87
CA SER A 243 -3.92 11.19 12.53
C SER A 243 -4.74 12.39 13.04
N PRO A 244 -4.16 13.60 13.26
CA PRO A 244 -4.94 14.73 13.76
C PRO A 244 -6.16 15.01 12.89
N GLY A 245 -7.36 14.85 13.46
CA GLY A 245 -8.61 14.98 12.73
C GLY A 245 -8.95 13.81 11.81
N SER A 246 -8.26 12.67 11.82
CA SER A 246 -8.70 11.48 11.07
C SER A 246 -8.42 10.17 11.80
N ILE A 247 -9.30 9.20 11.60
CA ILE A 247 -9.13 7.83 12.09
C ILE A 247 -9.25 6.89 10.89
N THR A 248 -8.28 5.99 10.73
CA THR A 248 -8.23 5.02 9.63
C THR A 248 -8.19 3.61 10.19
N PHE A 249 -9.14 2.77 9.76
CA PHE A 249 -9.15 1.34 10.02
C PHE A 249 -8.64 0.60 8.79
N GLY A 250 -7.53 -0.11 8.92
CA GLY A 250 -6.88 -0.86 7.86
C GLY A 250 -7.13 -2.36 7.98
N TYR A 251 -7.45 -3.02 6.87
CA TYR A 251 -7.78 -4.45 6.84
C TYR A 251 -6.93 -5.21 5.83
N GLY A 252 -6.48 -6.40 6.25
CA GLY A 252 -5.58 -7.24 5.50
C GLY A 252 -4.11 -6.89 5.72
N SER A 253 -3.22 -7.59 5.06
CA SER A 253 -1.80 -7.24 4.98
C SER A 253 -1.49 -6.69 3.60
N CYS A 254 -0.50 -5.82 3.51
CA CYS A 254 0.04 -5.38 2.25
C CYS A 254 1.53 -5.74 2.22
N ARG A 255 2.00 -6.29 1.10
CA ARG A 255 3.42 -6.57 0.83
C ARG A 255 3.88 -5.54 -0.20
N ILE A 256 4.85 -4.69 0.15
CA ILE A 256 5.51 -3.82 -0.82
C ILE A 256 6.17 -4.77 -1.85
N ILE A 257 5.86 -4.59 -3.13
CA ILE A 257 6.48 -5.34 -4.23
C ILE A 257 7.38 -4.33 -4.94
N GLY A 258 8.71 -4.47 -4.80
CA GLY A 258 9.70 -3.53 -5.37
C GLY A 258 10.20 -2.46 -4.39
N ASP A 259 10.92 -1.48 -4.94
CA ASP A 259 11.87 -0.63 -4.22
C ASP A 259 11.29 0.75 -3.89
N GLU A 260 10.27 1.16 -4.67
CA GLU A 260 9.55 2.41 -4.48
C GLU A 260 8.05 2.14 -4.43
N GLY A 261 7.43 2.43 -3.29
CA GLY A 261 5.98 2.40 -3.17
C GLY A 261 5.46 2.09 -1.77
N GLY A 262 4.60 2.96 -1.24
CA GLY A 262 3.78 2.60 -0.09
C GLY A 262 2.80 1.49 -0.47
N CYS A 263 2.71 0.43 0.34
CA CYS A 263 1.76 -0.63 0.07
C CYS A 263 0.36 -0.25 0.57
N ALA A 264 -0.60 -0.11 -0.35
CA ALA A 264 -1.99 0.16 -0.02
C ALA A 264 -2.70 -1.10 0.50
N LEU A 265 -3.10 -1.08 1.79
CA LEU A 265 -3.91 -2.16 2.37
C LEU A 265 -5.11 -2.51 1.48
N PRO A 266 -5.48 -3.81 1.36
CA PRO A 266 -6.59 -4.25 0.52
C PRO A 266 -7.91 -3.51 0.78
N MET A 267 -8.12 -3.08 2.03
CA MET A 267 -9.24 -2.25 2.41
C MET A 267 -8.87 -1.26 3.53
N GLN A 268 -9.36 -0.03 3.40
CA GLN A 268 -9.25 1.03 4.41
C GLN A 268 -10.58 1.75 4.60
N ILE A 269 -10.89 2.10 5.85
CA ILE A 269 -12.02 2.95 6.20
C ILE A 269 -11.47 4.16 6.94
N GLN A 270 -11.57 5.34 6.33
CA GLN A 270 -11.14 6.60 6.91
C GLN A 270 -12.35 7.40 7.39
N ILE A 271 -12.24 8.00 8.57
CA ILE A 271 -13.24 8.88 9.16
C ILE A 271 -12.61 10.24 9.34
N LEU A 272 -13.15 11.24 8.67
CA LEU A 272 -12.64 12.61 8.66
C LEU A 272 -13.76 13.58 9.04
N PRO A 273 -13.48 14.72 9.68
CA PRO A 273 -14.46 15.79 9.84
C PRO A 273 -14.83 16.33 8.45
N PHE A 274 -16.10 16.65 8.27
CA PHE A 274 -16.50 17.37 7.07
C PHE A 274 -15.97 18.81 7.12
N ARG A 275 -15.20 19.20 6.11
CA ARG A 275 -14.72 20.57 5.90
C ARG A 275 -15.16 21.05 4.53
N ARG A 276 -15.86 22.18 4.48
CA ARG A 276 -16.40 22.74 3.22
C ARG A 276 -15.30 23.04 2.21
N ALA A 277 -14.15 23.54 2.66
CA ALA A 277 -13.02 23.88 1.80
C ALA A 277 -12.50 22.64 1.04
N ASP A 278 -12.27 21.53 1.75
CA ASP A 278 -11.78 20.28 1.18
C ASP A 278 -12.70 19.73 0.07
N TRP A 279 -14.02 19.90 0.23
CA TRP A 279 -15.00 19.38 -0.73
C TRP A 279 -15.29 20.29 -1.91
N ARG A 280 -15.15 21.61 -1.76
CA ARG A 280 -15.27 22.54 -2.89
C ARG A 280 -14.17 22.36 -3.95
N LEU A 281 -13.02 21.84 -3.52
CA LEU A 281 -11.87 21.54 -4.37
C LEU A 281 -11.84 20.07 -4.83
N ALA A 282 -12.85 19.26 -4.50
CA ALA A 282 -12.86 17.84 -4.82
C ALA A 282 -13.13 17.62 -6.32
N VAL A 283 -12.07 17.52 -7.11
CA VAL A 283 -12.14 17.20 -8.55
C VAL A 283 -12.51 15.73 -8.76
N GLY A 284 -13.37 15.45 -9.73
CA GLY A 284 -13.79 14.07 -10.05
C GLY A 284 -14.74 13.45 -9.03
N CYS A 285 -15.40 14.26 -8.21
CA CYS A 285 -16.45 13.78 -7.33
C CYS A 285 -17.73 13.47 -8.13
N HIS A 286 -18.32 12.29 -7.92
CA HIS A 286 -19.57 11.91 -8.59
C HIS A 286 -20.56 11.33 -7.60
N GLY A 287 -21.81 11.78 -7.67
CA GLY A 287 -22.87 11.20 -6.86
C GLY A 287 -23.06 9.70 -7.04
N ARG A 288 -23.43 9.02 -5.96
CA ARG A 288 -23.79 7.60 -5.95
C ARG A 288 -25.13 7.41 -5.21
N PRO A 289 -25.90 6.34 -5.53
CA PRO A 289 -27.11 6.02 -4.79
C PRO A 289 -26.84 5.95 -3.28
N SER A 290 -27.71 6.58 -2.48
CA SER A 290 -27.54 6.64 -1.03
C SER A 290 -27.37 5.25 -0.41
N LEU A 291 -26.47 5.14 0.57
CA LEU A 291 -26.20 3.91 1.32
C LEU A 291 -26.31 4.22 2.80
N GLN A 292 -26.84 3.28 3.58
CA GLN A 292 -27.10 3.48 5.01
C GLN A 292 -27.88 4.79 5.27
N SER A 293 -28.86 5.05 4.41
CA SER A 293 -29.72 6.23 4.40
C SER A 293 -29.01 7.57 4.16
N VAL A 294 -27.69 7.64 3.99
CA VAL A 294 -26.98 8.92 3.77
C VAL A 294 -26.58 9.13 2.31
N PRO A 295 -26.45 10.40 1.86
CA PRO A 295 -25.87 10.72 0.57
C PRO A 295 -24.48 10.10 0.42
N THR A 296 -24.20 9.60 -0.79
CA THR A 296 -22.90 9.02 -1.11
C THR A 296 -22.34 9.60 -2.38
N ALA A 297 -21.02 9.62 -2.48
CA ALA A 297 -20.31 9.98 -3.69
C ALA A 297 -19.12 9.05 -3.91
N TRP A 298 -18.53 9.14 -5.10
CA TRP A 298 -17.24 8.56 -5.42
C TRP A 298 -16.22 9.69 -5.55
N HIS A 299 -15.11 9.60 -4.80
CA HIS A 299 -13.96 10.49 -4.90
C HIS A 299 -12.74 9.71 -4.42
N SER A 300 -11.95 9.14 -5.36
CA SER A 300 -10.87 8.15 -5.13
C SER A 300 -11.25 6.91 -4.28
N GLY A 301 -12.52 6.75 -3.97
CA GLY A 301 -13.11 5.71 -3.12
C GLY A 301 -14.59 6.03 -2.88
N LEU A 302 -15.31 5.13 -2.20
CA LEU A 302 -16.71 5.37 -1.83
C LEU A 302 -16.76 6.28 -0.61
N VAL A 303 -17.58 7.32 -0.67
CA VAL A 303 -17.69 8.35 0.37
C VAL A 303 -19.12 8.40 0.89
N LEU A 304 -19.30 8.32 2.20
CA LEU A 304 -20.58 8.50 2.88
C LEU A 304 -20.55 9.77 3.73
N PHE A 305 -21.52 10.64 3.52
CA PHE A 305 -21.60 11.93 4.21
C PHE A 305 -22.57 11.83 5.38
N THR A 306 -22.04 11.90 6.60
CA THR A 306 -22.85 11.88 7.82
C THR A 306 -22.99 13.29 8.40
N GLU A 307 -23.61 13.42 9.57
CA GLU A 307 -23.88 14.70 10.23
C GLU A 307 -22.69 15.69 10.21
N ARG A 308 -21.55 15.26 10.75
CA ARG A 308 -20.32 16.09 10.88
C ARG A 308 -19.06 15.42 10.37
N THR A 309 -19.13 14.16 9.96
CA THR A 309 -17.98 13.39 9.48
C THR A 309 -18.27 12.79 8.11
N VAL A 310 -17.18 12.50 7.42
CA VAL A 310 -17.16 11.77 6.16
C VAL A 310 -16.53 10.41 6.42
N VAL A 311 -17.20 9.35 5.98
CA VAL A 311 -16.65 7.99 6.00
C VAL A 311 -16.20 7.67 4.58
N LYS A 312 -14.89 7.60 4.37
CA LYS A 312 -14.27 7.28 3.08
C LYS A 312 -13.77 5.85 3.10
N ILE A 313 -14.22 5.05 2.13
CA ILE A 313 -13.94 3.63 2.01
C ILE A 313 -13.11 3.41 0.75
N TYR A 314 -11.89 2.92 0.94
CA TYR A 314 -11.04 2.40 -0.11
C TYR A 314 -11.12 0.88 -0.04
N ALA A 315 -11.61 0.25 -1.09
CA ALA A 315 -11.72 -1.20 -1.20
C ALA A 315 -11.57 -1.57 -2.67
N ARG A 316 -11.30 -2.86 -2.94
CA ARG A 316 -11.20 -3.38 -4.31
C ARG A 316 -12.49 -3.14 -5.09
N ASN A 317 -12.37 -3.09 -6.42
CA ASN A 317 -13.40 -2.69 -7.38
C ASN A 317 -14.82 -3.13 -7.00
N GLY A 318 -15.65 -2.16 -6.62
CA GLY A 318 -17.07 -2.36 -6.32
C GLY A 318 -17.39 -2.84 -4.90
N GLU A 319 -16.41 -3.22 -4.08
CA GLU A 319 -16.66 -3.74 -2.72
C GLU A 319 -17.09 -2.67 -1.72
N GLY A 320 -16.83 -1.38 -2.00
CA GLY A 320 -17.12 -0.28 -1.10
C GLY A 320 -18.56 -0.28 -0.57
N ALA A 321 -19.55 -0.61 -1.41
CA ALA A 321 -20.95 -0.67 -0.99
C ALA A 321 -21.23 -1.83 -0.01
N ARG A 322 -20.50 -2.95 -0.13
CA ARG A 322 -20.58 -4.09 0.79
C ARG A 322 -19.93 -3.75 2.13
N VAL A 323 -18.79 -3.05 2.11
CA VAL A 323 -18.14 -2.50 3.32
C VAL A 323 -19.04 -1.51 4.04
N ALA A 324 -19.64 -0.56 3.31
CA ALA A 324 -20.58 0.42 3.86
C ALA A 324 -21.77 -0.24 4.59
N ARG A 325 -22.28 -1.35 4.04
CA ARG A 325 -23.35 -2.15 4.67
C ARG A 325 -22.89 -2.93 5.90
N ALA A 326 -21.60 -3.25 5.98
CA ALA A 326 -21.00 -3.95 7.11
C ALA A 326 -20.51 -3.01 8.22
N LEU A 327 -20.68 -1.69 8.06
CA LEU A 327 -20.27 -0.72 9.08
C LEU A 327 -20.98 -0.99 10.41
N ARG A 328 -20.18 -0.95 11.46
CA ARG A 328 -20.55 -1.05 12.87
C ARG A 328 -20.14 0.22 13.57
N ASP A 329 -20.97 0.68 14.49
CA ASP A 329 -20.58 1.73 15.42
C ASP A 329 -19.52 1.16 16.38
N LEU A 330 -18.40 1.86 16.51
CA LEU A 330 -17.25 1.36 17.26
C LEU A 330 -17.56 1.19 18.76
N ARG A 331 -18.32 2.13 19.33
CA ARG A 331 -18.64 2.16 20.77
C ARG A 331 -19.56 1.00 21.16
N SER A 332 -20.63 0.80 20.41
CA SER A 332 -21.62 -0.25 20.68
C SER A 332 -21.26 -1.61 20.07
N GLY A 333 -20.36 -1.64 19.07
CA GLY A 333 -20.03 -2.84 18.27
C GLY A 333 -21.18 -3.33 17.36
N ARG A 334 -22.33 -2.65 17.38
CA ARG A 334 -23.55 -3.06 16.66
C ARG A 334 -23.48 -2.60 15.21
N ALA A 335 -24.05 -3.42 14.32
CA ALA A 335 -24.24 -3.05 12.93
C ALA A 335 -25.12 -1.79 12.84
N VAL A 336 -24.71 -0.84 12.01
CA VAL A 336 -25.45 0.40 11.82
C VAL A 336 -26.61 0.15 10.86
N LYS A 337 -27.84 0.41 11.33
CA LYS A 337 -29.07 0.31 10.49
C LYS A 337 -29.28 1.52 9.59
N GLY A 338 -28.65 2.65 9.92
CA GLY A 338 -28.63 3.89 9.16
C GLY A 338 -27.64 4.86 9.79
N LEU A 339 -26.86 5.54 8.95
CA LEU A 339 -25.91 6.56 9.40
C LEU A 339 -26.66 7.87 9.70
N PRO A 340 -26.17 8.70 10.63
CA PRO A 340 -26.75 10.02 10.89
C PRO A 340 -26.76 10.88 9.63
N GLN A 341 -27.91 11.49 9.32
CA GLN A 341 -28.07 12.33 8.15
C GLN A 341 -27.11 13.54 8.18
N PRO A 342 -26.49 13.91 7.05
CA PRO A 342 -25.68 15.12 6.98
C PRO A 342 -26.52 16.37 7.21
N ALA A 343 -25.95 17.39 7.84
CA ALA A 343 -26.62 18.69 7.99
C ALA A 343 -26.97 19.31 6.62
N ALA A 344 -28.00 20.17 6.55
CA ALA A 344 -28.46 20.79 5.29
C ALA A 344 -27.32 21.50 4.53
N LYS A 345 -26.43 22.19 5.25
CA LYS A 345 -25.24 22.85 4.68
C LYS A 345 -24.27 21.86 4.00
N VAL A 346 -24.12 20.65 4.54
CA VAL A 346 -23.28 19.61 3.93
C VAL A 346 -23.93 19.16 2.64
N ARG A 347 -25.24 18.89 2.63
CA ARG A 347 -25.99 18.52 1.42
C ARG A 347 -25.88 19.56 0.31
N GLY A 348 -25.93 20.85 0.64
CA GLY A 348 -25.72 21.94 -0.32
C GLY A 348 -24.34 21.88 -0.98
N VAL A 349 -23.28 21.70 -0.19
CA VAL A 349 -21.91 21.54 -0.71
C VAL A 349 -21.77 20.29 -1.56
N LEU A 350 -22.47 19.20 -1.25
CA LEU A 350 -22.43 17.98 -2.07
C LEU A 350 -23.13 18.14 -3.41
N ALA A 351 -24.25 18.85 -3.43
CA ALA A 351 -24.93 19.17 -4.68
C ALA A 351 -24.05 20.06 -5.58
N GLU A 352 -23.29 20.98 -4.97
CA GLU A 352 -22.33 21.88 -5.64
C GLU A 352 -21.09 21.11 -6.13
N ALA A 353 -20.47 20.30 -5.28
CA ALA A 353 -19.17 19.68 -5.54
C ALA A 353 -19.23 18.31 -6.23
N CYS A 354 -20.35 17.60 -6.15
CA CYS A 354 -20.47 16.22 -6.62
C CYS A 354 -21.72 16.08 -7.52
N PRO A 355 -21.62 16.42 -8.81
CA PRO A 355 -22.74 16.33 -9.75
C PRO A 355 -23.38 14.93 -9.72
N GLY A 356 -24.71 14.88 -9.59
CA GLY A 356 -25.49 13.65 -9.49
C GLY A 356 -25.63 13.06 -8.07
N ALA A 357 -25.07 13.69 -7.03
CA ALA A 357 -25.29 13.24 -5.63
C ALA A 357 -26.71 13.50 -5.15
N VAL A 358 -27.39 14.42 -5.83
CA VAL A 358 -28.84 14.64 -5.78
C VAL A 358 -29.35 14.28 -7.18
N PRO A 359 -30.39 13.42 -7.34
CA PRO A 359 -30.85 13.03 -8.67
C PRO A 359 -31.32 14.28 -9.42
N PRO A 360 -30.69 14.65 -10.56
CA PRO A 360 -31.26 15.65 -11.42
C PRO A 360 -32.42 14.98 -12.18
N ARG A 361 -33.57 15.66 -12.26
CA ARG A 361 -34.47 15.43 -13.39
C ARG A 361 -33.74 16.01 -14.61
N LEU A 362 -33.17 15.14 -15.44
CA LEU A 362 -32.69 15.52 -16.76
C LEU A 362 -33.88 16.10 -17.53
N ARG A 363 -33.79 17.39 -17.86
CA ARG A 363 -34.55 18.00 -18.96
C ARG A 363 -33.67 18.02 -20.19
N ASP A 364 -34.30 17.77 -21.33
CA ASP A 364 -33.74 17.92 -22.66
C ASP A 364 -33.15 19.33 -22.82
N VAL A 365 -31.84 19.40 -23.04
CA VAL A 365 -31.17 20.62 -23.50
C VAL A 365 -30.95 20.43 -24.98
N ASP A 366 -31.70 21.16 -25.80
CA ASP A 366 -31.44 21.28 -27.23
C ASP A 366 -30.02 21.84 -27.42
N LEU A 367 -29.13 21.01 -27.96
CA LEU A 367 -27.77 21.43 -28.28
C LEU A 367 -27.76 22.12 -29.65
N PRO A 368 -27.04 23.25 -29.80
CA PRO A 368 -26.90 23.92 -31.09
C PRO A 368 -26.29 22.99 -32.15
N ARG A 369 -26.76 23.09 -33.40
CA ARG A 369 -26.15 22.38 -34.54
C ARG A 369 -24.68 22.78 -34.69
N LEU A 370 -23.77 21.82 -34.76
CA LEU A 370 -22.36 22.08 -35.09
C LEU A 370 -22.28 22.69 -36.50
N ALA A 371 -21.62 23.83 -36.65
CA ALA A 371 -21.31 24.40 -37.96
C ALA A 371 -20.40 23.46 -38.75
N ARG A 372 -20.42 23.53 -40.10
CA ARG A 372 -19.57 22.70 -40.98
C ARG A 372 -18.08 22.94 -40.69
N GLY A 373 -17.45 22.13 -39.85
CA GLY A 373 -16.01 22.12 -39.63
C GLY A 373 -15.27 21.17 -40.58
N PRO A 374 -14.00 20.82 -40.28
CA PRO A 374 -13.17 20.01 -41.17
C PRO A 374 -13.71 18.59 -41.32
N ARG A 375 -13.50 17.96 -42.49
CA ARG A 375 -13.86 16.54 -42.71
C ARG A 375 -12.97 15.55 -41.97
N ARG A 376 -11.80 15.99 -41.48
CA ARG A 376 -10.82 15.15 -40.81
C ARG A 376 -10.13 15.95 -39.70
N LEU A 377 -10.01 15.33 -38.53
CA LEU A 377 -9.09 15.74 -37.46
C LEU A 377 -7.82 14.92 -37.56
N ALA A 378 -6.69 15.59 -37.81
CA ALA A 378 -5.39 14.96 -37.72
C ALA A 378 -5.06 14.66 -36.26
N GLY A 379 -4.50 13.47 -36.00
CA GLY A 379 -3.90 13.19 -34.69
C GLY A 379 -2.58 13.94 -34.55
N GLY A 380 -2.27 14.40 -33.33
CA GLY A 380 -0.97 15.00 -33.02
C GLY A 380 0.16 13.95 -33.06
N GLY A 381 1.36 14.33 -33.51
CA GLY A 381 2.52 13.46 -33.67
C GLY A 381 3.32 13.18 -32.38
N GLY A 382 2.75 13.48 -31.21
CA GLY A 382 3.50 13.64 -29.96
C GLY A 382 4.06 12.35 -29.33
N HIS A 383 5.28 12.48 -28.81
CA HIS A 383 6.10 11.48 -28.11
C HIS A 383 5.77 11.33 -26.61
N ALA A 384 4.55 11.61 -26.17
CA ALA A 384 4.22 11.51 -24.74
C ALA A 384 4.36 10.07 -24.24
N VAL A 385 5.18 9.88 -23.19
CA VAL A 385 5.33 8.61 -22.45
C VAL A 385 4.00 8.32 -21.77
N ILE A 386 3.15 7.53 -22.42
CA ILE A 386 1.84 7.19 -21.87
C ILE A 386 1.81 5.71 -21.56
N GLY A 387 1.50 5.41 -20.28
CA GLY A 387 1.26 4.06 -19.82
C GLY A 387 0.20 3.37 -20.66
N ARG A 388 0.47 2.14 -21.09
CA ARG A 388 -0.51 1.32 -21.80
C ARG A 388 -1.66 0.99 -20.84
N VAL A 389 -2.85 1.53 -21.12
CA VAL A 389 -4.11 1.14 -20.45
C VAL A 389 -4.65 -0.14 -21.08
N THR A 390 -5.04 -1.12 -20.27
CA THR A 390 -5.63 -2.37 -20.76
C THR A 390 -7.11 -2.19 -21.14
N VAL A 391 -7.67 -3.07 -21.98
CA VAL A 391 -9.12 -3.04 -22.33
C VAL A 391 -10.03 -3.12 -21.10
N PRO A 392 -9.78 -3.98 -20.09
CA PRO A 392 -10.58 -3.99 -18.87
C PRO A 392 -10.56 -2.66 -18.11
N GLU A 393 -9.42 -1.96 -18.08
CA GLU A 393 -9.31 -0.62 -17.47
C GLU A 393 -10.10 0.42 -18.27
N LEU A 394 -9.97 0.45 -19.60
CA LEU A 394 -10.78 1.31 -20.47
C LEU A 394 -12.28 1.10 -20.23
N ILE A 395 -12.73 -0.16 -20.18
CA ILE A 395 -14.13 -0.49 -19.88
C ILE A 395 -14.50 0.01 -18.49
N THR A 396 -13.68 -0.24 -17.47
CA THR A 396 -13.97 0.13 -16.08
C THR A 396 -14.15 1.63 -15.91
N ASP A 397 -13.27 2.42 -16.52
CA ASP A 397 -13.22 3.89 -16.39
C ASP A 397 -14.20 4.62 -17.31
N SER A 398 -14.78 3.91 -18.29
CA SER A 398 -15.72 4.47 -19.25
C SER A 398 -17.16 4.22 -18.81
N PRO A 399 -17.87 5.22 -18.26
CA PRO A 399 -19.30 5.12 -18.06
C PRO A 399 -20.07 4.98 -19.39
N ILE A 400 -19.49 5.46 -20.50
CA ILE A 400 -20.08 5.41 -21.84
C ILE A 400 -19.12 4.69 -22.79
N ALA A 401 -19.63 3.70 -23.52
CA ALA A 401 -18.89 3.01 -24.58
C ALA A 401 -19.83 2.72 -25.76
N PHE A 402 -19.40 3.02 -26.98
CA PHE A 402 -20.24 2.88 -28.17
C PHE A 402 -19.44 2.64 -29.44
N ILE A 403 -20.11 2.17 -30.48
CA ILE A 403 -19.63 2.16 -31.87
C ILE A 403 -20.49 3.12 -32.68
N GLY A 404 -19.87 4.13 -33.29
CA GLY A 404 -20.58 5.16 -34.05
C GLY A 404 -19.78 5.69 -35.22
N GLU A 405 -20.48 6.25 -36.21
CA GLU A 405 -19.90 6.95 -37.35
C GLU A 405 -19.70 8.43 -37.00
N ALA A 406 -18.51 8.98 -37.23
CA ALA A 406 -18.30 10.40 -37.01
C ALA A 406 -19.08 11.21 -38.07
N SER A 407 -20.07 12.00 -37.65
CA SER A 407 -20.97 12.73 -38.56
C SER A 407 -20.63 14.21 -38.70
N ALA A 408 -20.00 14.81 -37.69
CA ALA A 408 -19.55 16.20 -37.76
C ALA A 408 -18.35 16.47 -36.85
N ILE A 409 -17.53 17.42 -37.25
CA ILE A 409 -16.46 18.00 -36.43
C ILE A 409 -16.69 19.51 -36.41
N GLY A 410 -16.67 20.11 -35.23
CA GLY A 410 -16.72 21.57 -35.04
C GLY A 410 -15.59 22.05 -34.12
N PRO A 411 -15.06 23.26 -34.31
CA PRO A 411 -14.14 23.85 -33.34
C PRO A 411 -14.85 24.15 -32.01
N GLU A 412 -14.13 24.03 -30.90
CA GLU A 412 -14.56 24.45 -29.56
C GLU A 412 -13.37 25.18 -28.89
N GLU A 413 -13.62 26.33 -28.28
CA GLU A 413 -12.59 27.03 -27.50
C GLU A 413 -12.77 26.68 -26.02
N ILE A 414 -11.71 26.20 -25.38
CA ILE A 414 -11.74 25.74 -23.98
C ILE A 414 -10.68 26.51 -23.21
N ILE A 415 -11.11 27.39 -22.31
CA ILE A 415 -10.19 28.22 -21.52
C ILE A 415 -9.81 27.46 -20.25
N SER A 416 -8.62 26.87 -20.18
CA SER A 416 -8.13 26.15 -18.99
C SER A 416 -7.58 27.09 -17.93
N GLU A 417 -7.78 26.76 -16.65
CA GLU A 417 -7.04 27.36 -15.53
C GLU A 417 -5.84 26.51 -15.07
N ALA A 418 -5.67 25.30 -15.60
CA ALA A 418 -4.67 24.35 -15.10
C ALA A 418 -3.22 24.69 -15.47
N ALA A 419 -2.98 25.75 -16.26
CA ALA A 419 -1.64 26.23 -16.57
C ALA A 419 -1.21 27.25 -15.50
N GLU A 420 -0.29 26.84 -14.63
CA GLU A 420 0.11 27.56 -13.40
C GLU A 420 0.65 28.98 -13.65
N GLU A 421 1.11 29.32 -14.87
CA GLU A 421 1.80 30.59 -15.13
C GLU A 421 1.10 31.52 -16.14
N ALA A 422 0.15 31.03 -16.94
CA ALA A 422 -0.73 31.86 -17.79
C ALA A 422 -1.89 31.01 -18.34
N PRO A 423 -3.13 31.55 -18.44
CA PRO A 423 -4.24 30.83 -19.06
C PRO A 423 -3.92 30.50 -20.52
N SER A 424 -3.56 29.26 -20.77
CA SER A 424 -3.37 28.74 -22.12
C SER A 424 -4.74 28.45 -22.71
N ARG A 425 -5.05 29.06 -23.87
CA ARG A 425 -6.24 28.71 -24.64
C ARG A 425 -6.07 27.30 -25.17
N MET A 426 -6.73 26.32 -24.55
CA MET A 426 -6.81 24.98 -25.12
C MET A 426 -7.79 25.05 -26.27
N ARG A 427 -7.34 24.62 -27.45
CA ARG A 427 -8.26 24.41 -28.56
C ARG A 427 -8.87 23.02 -28.37
N GLY A 428 -10.14 22.88 -28.67
CA GLY A 428 -10.82 21.60 -28.70
C GLY A 428 -11.58 21.44 -30.00
N HIS A 429 -12.01 20.22 -30.28
CA HIS A 429 -12.97 19.93 -31.33
C HIS A 429 -14.12 19.11 -30.75
N ARG A 430 -15.36 19.52 -31.02
CA ARG A 430 -16.52 18.67 -30.80
C ARG A 430 -16.64 17.72 -31.97
N VAL A 431 -16.64 16.44 -31.68
CA VAL A 431 -16.87 15.37 -32.65
C VAL A 431 -18.22 14.77 -32.34
N ARG A 432 -19.15 14.88 -33.29
CA ARG A 432 -20.45 14.23 -33.22
C ARG A 432 -20.37 12.85 -33.85
N PHE A 433 -20.94 11.86 -33.18
CA PHE A 433 -21.07 10.50 -33.65
C PHE A 433 -22.54 10.15 -33.80
N THR A 434 -22.90 9.56 -34.94
CA THR A 434 -24.16 8.84 -35.13
C THR A 434 -23.96 7.41 -34.63
N ILE A 435 -24.77 6.98 -33.67
CA ILE A 435 -24.52 5.76 -32.92
C ILE A 435 -25.12 4.56 -33.64
N SER A 436 -24.26 3.60 -33.99
CA SER A 436 -24.68 2.32 -34.58
C SER A 436 -24.91 1.23 -33.52
N GLU A 437 -24.13 1.26 -32.42
CA GLU A 437 -24.22 0.26 -31.36
C GLU A 437 -23.84 0.90 -30.00
N MET A 438 -24.77 0.92 -29.04
CA MET A 438 -24.46 1.29 -27.66
C MET A 438 -23.98 0.08 -26.86
N LEU A 439 -22.69 0.05 -26.54
CA LEU A 439 -22.10 -1.01 -25.72
C LEU A 439 -22.40 -0.79 -24.23
N ARG A 440 -22.24 0.45 -23.76
CA ARG A 440 -22.46 0.88 -22.38
C ARG A 440 -22.98 2.31 -22.32
N GLY A 441 -24.01 2.55 -21.50
CA GLY A 441 -24.72 3.83 -21.41
C GLY A 441 -26.21 3.65 -21.72
N GLU A 442 -26.95 4.76 -21.68
CA GLU A 442 -28.34 4.83 -22.17
C GLU A 442 -28.36 4.84 -23.70
N PRO A 443 -29.35 4.21 -24.35
CA PRO A 443 -29.49 4.25 -25.79
C PRO A 443 -29.78 5.68 -26.27
N VAL A 444 -28.99 6.14 -27.24
CA VAL A 444 -29.13 7.45 -27.90
C VAL A 444 -28.67 7.32 -29.35
N ASP A 445 -29.24 8.13 -30.25
CA ASP A 445 -28.91 8.08 -31.68
C ASP A 445 -27.67 8.92 -32.03
N GLU A 446 -27.36 9.94 -31.22
CA GLU A 446 -26.20 10.80 -31.40
C GLU A 446 -25.48 11.06 -30.07
N ILE A 447 -24.15 11.15 -30.12
CA ILE A 447 -23.31 11.57 -28.99
C ILE A 447 -22.26 12.55 -29.47
N GLU A 448 -22.01 13.60 -28.69
CA GLU A 448 -20.90 14.49 -28.92
C GLU A 448 -19.78 14.27 -27.90
N VAL A 449 -18.56 14.23 -28.42
CA VAL A 449 -17.33 14.03 -27.67
C VAL A 449 -16.39 15.20 -27.91
N THR A 450 -15.86 15.79 -26.85
CA THR A 450 -14.86 16.85 -26.93
C THR A 450 -13.47 16.22 -27.02
N ASN A 451 -12.77 16.52 -28.12
CA ASN A 451 -11.38 16.21 -28.37
C ASN A 451 -10.52 17.41 -27.95
N LEU A 452 -9.69 17.29 -26.93
CA LEU A 452 -8.80 18.36 -26.49
C LEU A 452 -7.56 18.40 -27.37
N VAL A 453 -7.14 19.59 -27.80
CA VAL A 453 -5.89 19.85 -28.50
C VAL A 453 -4.95 20.53 -27.51
N GLU A 454 -4.44 19.76 -26.55
CA GLU A 454 -3.21 20.11 -25.82
C GLU A 454 -2.00 19.76 -26.70
N PRO A 455 -0.79 20.30 -26.45
CA PRO A 455 0.26 20.42 -27.48
C PRO A 455 0.66 19.13 -28.20
N ASP A 456 0.24 17.94 -27.74
CA ASP A 456 0.60 16.67 -28.37
C ASP A 456 -0.45 15.54 -28.34
N VAL A 457 -1.74 15.80 -28.09
CA VAL A 457 -2.70 14.68 -27.95
C VAL A 457 -4.12 14.99 -28.42
N ALA A 458 -4.39 14.78 -29.71
CA ALA A 458 -5.74 14.64 -30.28
C ALA A 458 -5.87 13.25 -30.93
N PHE A 459 -7.00 12.56 -30.74
CA PHE A 459 -7.29 11.33 -31.50
C PHE A 459 -7.69 11.68 -32.94
N ARG A 460 -7.32 10.82 -33.91
CA ARG A 460 -7.68 10.99 -35.33
C ARG A 460 -9.11 10.53 -35.57
N VAL A 461 -9.92 11.38 -36.19
CA VAL A 461 -11.25 11.02 -36.71
C VAL A 461 -11.46 11.60 -38.10
N THR A 462 -12.11 10.84 -38.96
CA THR A 462 -12.58 11.26 -40.27
C THR A 462 -14.11 11.15 -40.30
N VAL A 463 -14.80 12.19 -40.77
CA VAL A 463 -16.27 12.15 -40.96
C VAL A 463 -16.61 11.08 -41.99
N GLY A 464 -17.59 10.24 -41.69
CA GLY A 464 -17.99 9.08 -42.49
C GLY A 464 -17.37 7.76 -42.03
N GLU A 465 -16.37 7.78 -41.15
CA GLU A 465 -15.72 6.58 -40.65
C GLU A 465 -16.30 6.13 -39.30
N ARG A 466 -16.22 4.81 -39.04
CA ARG A 466 -16.75 4.18 -37.82
C ARG A 466 -15.68 4.04 -36.75
N TYR A 467 -16.06 4.32 -35.50
CA TYR A 467 -15.17 4.29 -34.36
C TYR A 467 -15.81 3.58 -33.17
N LEU A 468 -15.00 2.80 -32.46
CA LEU A 468 -15.25 2.37 -31.09
C LEU A 468 -14.74 3.46 -30.15
N VAL A 469 -15.61 3.98 -29.28
CA VAL A 469 -15.31 5.08 -28.37
C VAL A 469 -15.59 4.66 -26.93
N PHE A 470 -14.60 4.88 -26.08
CA PHE A 470 -14.63 4.75 -24.62
C PHE A 470 -14.53 6.14 -24.02
N ALA A 471 -15.58 6.62 -23.35
CA ALA A 471 -15.67 8.00 -22.90
C ALA A 471 -16.14 8.15 -21.45
N ARG A 472 -15.66 9.22 -20.82
CA ARG A 472 -16.04 9.67 -19.47
C ARG A 472 -16.43 11.14 -19.49
N HIS A 473 -17.24 11.52 -18.52
CA HIS A 473 -17.54 12.94 -18.34
C HIS A 473 -16.39 13.65 -17.61
N LEU A 474 -15.93 14.77 -18.15
CA LEU A 474 -14.95 15.65 -17.52
C LEU A 474 -15.46 17.08 -17.49
N GLU A 475 -15.09 17.83 -16.46
CA GLU A 475 -15.33 19.27 -16.39
C GLU A 475 -14.21 19.97 -17.15
N LEU A 476 -14.58 20.73 -18.18
CA LEU A 476 -13.65 21.43 -19.05
C LEU A 476 -13.88 22.95 -18.99
N GLY A 477 -12.79 23.70 -19.10
CA GLY A 477 -12.81 25.16 -19.14
C GLY A 477 -13.04 25.85 -17.78
N ARG A 478 -12.97 27.19 -17.76
CA ARG A 478 -13.19 28.06 -16.58
C ARG A 478 -14.55 27.84 -15.91
N GLU A 479 -15.59 27.67 -16.71
CA GLU A 479 -16.96 27.45 -16.22
C GLU A 479 -17.21 26.00 -15.77
N ARG A 480 -16.19 25.13 -15.85
CA ARG A 480 -16.26 23.71 -15.48
C ARG A 480 -17.42 22.98 -16.13
N VAL A 481 -17.63 23.24 -17.43
CA VAL A 481 -18.75 22.64 -18.14
C VAL A 481 -18.49 21.15 -18.32
N ARG A 482 -19.43 20.32 -17.87
CA ARG A 482 -19.33 18.87 -18.00
C ARG A 482 -19.46 18.45 -19.45
N ARG A 483 -18.38 17.93 -20.02
CA ARG A 483 -18.26 17.42 -21.39
C ARG A 483 -18.00 15.93 -21.39
N LEU A 484 -18.36 15.25 -22.48
CA LEU A 484 -17.97 13.87 -22.69
C LEU A 484 -16.63 13.84 -23.43
N VAL A 485 -15.69 13.05 -22.94
CA VAL A 485 -14.30 13.06 -23.38
C VAL A 485 -13.77 11.62 -23.39
N PRO A 486 -12.93 11.21 -24.36
CA PRO A 486 -12.40 9.85 -24.36
C PRO A 486 -11.55 9.54 -23.13
N VAL A 487 -11.60 8.30 -22.65
CA VAL A 487 -10.76 7.83 -21.54
C VAL A 487 -9.34 7.64 -22.03
N GLY A 488 -8.36 8.28 -21.35
CA GLY A 488 -6.97 8.31 -21.80
C GLY A 488 -6.94 8.85 -23.23
N TYR A 489 -7.06 10.16 -23.40
CA TYR A 489 -7.43 10.87 -24.64
C TYR A 489 -7.15 10.22 -26.03
N PRO A 490 -5.99 9.59 -26.31
CA PRO A 490 -5.75 8.84 -27.55
C PRO A 490 -6.07 7.34 -27.45
N GLN A 491 -6.08 6.76 -26.25
CA GLN A 491 -6.42 5.36 -25.95
C GLN A 491 -7.91 5.03 -26.02
N GLY A 492 -8.79 6.03 -25.94
CA GLY A 492 -10.24 5.82 -25.88
C GLY A 492 -10.95 5.73 -27.23
N VAL A 493 -10.27 5.93 -28.37
CA VAL A 493 -10.91 5.97 -29.70
C VAL A 493 -10.19 5.04 -30.68
N PHE A 494 -10.92 4.09 -31.26
CA PHE A 494 -10.38 3.07 -32.17
C PHE A 494 -11.15 3.07 -33.49
N GLU A 495 -10.46 3.14 -34.61
CA GLU A 495 -11.06 3.04 -35.95
C GLU A 495 -11.49 1.60 -36.23
N VAL A 496 -12.77 1.41 -36.55
CA VAL A 496 -13.36 0.09 -36.84
C VAL A 496 -12.95 -0.32 -38.25
N ARG A 497 -12.16 -1.38 -38.38
CA ARG A 497 -11.65 -1.91 -39.66
C ARG A 497 -12.54 -3.00 -40.25
N SER A 498 -13.27 -3.72 -39.39
CA SER A 498 -14.22 -4.76 -39.76
C SER A 498 -15.25 -4.95 -38.64
N GLU A 499 -16.21 -5.87 -38.81
CA GLU A 499 -17.24 -6.15 -37.79
C GLU A 499 -16.68 -6.66 -36.45
N SER A 500 -15.47 -7.23 -36.47
CA SER A 500 -14.81 -7.84 -35.32
C SER A 500 -13.50 -7.15 -34.92
N LEU A 501 -13.04 -6.15 -35.66
CA LEU A 501 -11.73 -5.52 -35.46
C LEU A 501 -11.81 -4.00 -35.38
N ALA A 502 -11.25 -3.44 -34.32
CA ALA A 502 -10.96 -2.00 -34.21
C ALA A 502 -9.48 -1.76 -33.93
N THR A 503 -8.94 -0.64 -34.41
CA THR A 503 -7.50 -0.35 -34.36
C THR A 503 -7.22 1.05 -33.84
N ASN A 504 -6.15 1.17 -33.07
CA ASN A 504 -5.63 2.44 -32.61
C ASN A 504 -4.09 2.40 -32.69
N GLU A 505 -3.48 3.48 -33.14
CA GLU A 505 -2.02 3.53 -33.35
C GLU A 505 -1.22 3.25 -32.07
N ARG A 506 -1.79 3.50 -30.88
CA ARG A 506 -1.12 3.28 -29.58
C ARG A 506 -1.47 1.96 -28.91
N HIS A 507 -2.69 1.46 -29.09
CA HIS A 507 -3.18 0.22 -28.47
C HIS A 507 -3.19 -0.99 -29.40
N GLY A 508 -2.80 -0.81 -30.66
CA GLY A 508 -2.86 -1.85 -31.66
C GLY A 508 -4.30 -2.27 -31.96
N GLN A 509 -4.49 -3.57 -32.14
CA GLN A 509 -5.73 -4.18 -32.57
C GLN A 509 -6.58 -4.61 -31.38
N GLN A 510 -7.89 -4.42 -31.48
CA GLN A 510 -8.89 -4.79 -30.49
C GLN A 510 -9.98 -5.65 -31.13
N ASN A 511 -10.31 -6.76 -30.48
CA ASN A 511 -11.39 -7.65 -30.91
C ASN A 511 -12.74 -7.15 -30.35
N LEU A 512 -13.65 -6.74 -31.25
CA LEU A 512 -14.94 -6.17 -30.88
C LEU A 512 -15.86 -7.18 -30.19
N ASP A 513 -15.79 -8.47 -30.55
CA ASP A 513 -16.60 -9.51 -29.92
C ASP A 513 -16.17 -9.75 -28.48
N GLN A 514 -14.86 -9.73 -28.22
CA GLN A 514 -14.32 -9.76 -26.87
C GLN A 514 -14.76 -8.55 -26.05
N ILE A 515 -14.74 -7.35 -26.62
CA ILE A 515 -15.20 -6.13 -25.95
C ILE A 515 -16.70 -6.21 -25.63
N ARG A 516 -17.53 -6.58 -26.62
CA ARG A 516 -18.97 -6.81 -26.43
C ARG A 516 -19.22 -7.81 -25.32
N PHE A 517 -18.49 -8.91 -25.30
CA PHE A 517 -18.58 -9.94 -24.26
C PHE A 517 -18.22 -9.37 -22.88
N LEU A 518 -17.08 -8.67 -22.76
CA LEU A 518 -16.63 -8.08 -21.49
C LEU A 518 -17.61 -7.04 -20.95
N VAL A 519 -18.15 -6.18 -21.81
CA VAL A 519 -19.13 -5.16 -21.44
C VAL A 519 -20.47 -5.81 -21.02
N ARG A 520 -20.94 -6.83 -21.76
CA ARG A 520 -22.14 -7.60 -21.39
C ARG A 520 -21.96 -8.32 -20.06
N ARG A 521 -20.84 -9.01 -19.85
CA ARG A 521 -20.53 -9.69 -18.60
C ARG A 521 -20.45 -8.71 -17.43
N GLY A 522 -19.89 -7.53 -17.65
CA GLY A 522 -19.94 -6.43 -16.68
C GLY A 522 -21.37 -6.03 -16.33
N ARG A 523 -22.26 -5.90 -17.32
CA ARG A 523 -23.70 -5.66 -17.11
C ARG A 523 -24.40 -6.81 -16.37
N GLU A 524 -24.10 -8.06 -16.69
CA GLU A 524 -24.68 -9.23 -16.04
C GLU A 524 -24.23 -9.36 -14.59
N ALA A 525 -22.94 -9.17 -14.32
CA ALA A 525 -22.42 -9.06 -12.95
C ALA A 525 -23.13 -7.94 -12.16
N MET A 526 -23.56 -6.87 -12.83
CA MET A 526 -24.38 -5.81 -12.25
C MET A 526 -25.89 -6.16 -12.16
N ARG A 527 -26.43 -7.04 -13.01
CA ARG A 527 -27.87 -7.44 -13.05
C ARG A 527 -28.21 -8.63 -12.15
N VAL A 528 -27.27 -9.54 -11.88
CA VAL A 528 -27.45 -10.66 -10.91
C VAL A 528 -27.64 -10.12 -9.49
N LEU A 529 -27.37 -8.83 -9.27
CA LEU A 529 -27.87 -8.11 -8.11
C LEU A 529 -29.37 -7.83 -8.32
N PRO A 530 -30.28 -8.50 -7.59
CA PRO A 530 -31.71 -8.41 -7.86
C PRO A 530 -32.20 -6.95 -7.83
N PRO A 531 -33.10 -6.56 -8.75
CA PRO A 531 -33.70 -5.23 -8.73
C PRO A 531 -34.42 -5.06 -7.39
N ARG A 532 -33.97 -4.10 -6.60
CA ARG A 532 -34.62 -3.77 -5.33
C ARG A 532 -36.03 -3.29 -5.65
N ARG A 533 -37.04 -4.04 -5.18
CA ARG A 533 -38.41 -3.54 -5.07
C ARG A 533 -38.34 -2.21 -4.31
N ARG A 534 -38.88 -1.16 -4.96
CA ARG A 534 -38.90 0.21 -4.45
C ARG A 534 -39.71 0.33 -3.18
#